data_AF-A0A918YZW0-F1
#
_entry.id   AF-A0A918YZW0-F1
#
_cell.length_a   1.000
_cell.length_b   1.000
_cell.length_c   1.000
_cell.angle_alpha   90.00
_cell.angle_beta   90.00
_cell.angle_gamma   90.00
#
_symmetry.space_group_name_H-M   'P 1'
#
loop_
_entity.id
_entity.type
_entity.pdbx_description
1 polymer ?
#
loop_
_entity_poly.entity_id
_entity_poly.type
_entity_poly.pdbx_seq_one_letter_code
_entity_poly.pdbx_strand_id
1 'polypeptide(L)'
;MQTCMREVGELAREHRRGQWNNDAHTPDDPTPGGYRDYTGMVPMLATTLRLLAAHGPHGPVWWRYGHMTWQALADALVAGWASGAG
;
A
#
# COMPACT_ATOMS: atom_id res chain seq x y z
N MET A 1 9.19 -10.68 8.63
CA MET A 1 9.70 -9.99 7.43
C MET A 1 11.21 -9.82 7.57
N GLN A 2 12.01 -10.00 6.50
CA GLN A 2 13.46 -9.79 6.57
C GLN A 2 13.80 -8.33 6.91
N THR A 3 14.90 -8.09 7.62
CA THR A 3 15.32 -6.76 8.09
C THR A 3 15.39 -5.73 6.96
N CYS A 4 16.03 -6.08 5.84
CA CYS A 4 16.16 -5.20 4.67
C CYS A 4 14.80 -4.77 4.10
N MET A 5 13.86 -5.72 3.95
CA MET A 5 12.51 -5.39 3.46
C MET A 5 11.79 -4.44 4.43
N ARG A 6 11.93 -4.64 5.75
CA ARG A 6 11.35 -3.71 6.73
C ARG A 6 11.93 -2.30 6.59
N GLU A 7 13.25 -2.17 6.48
CA GLU A 7 13.92 -0.87 6.36
C GLU A 7 13.50 -0.12 5.09
N VAL A 8 13.44 -0.81 3.95
CA VAL A 8 12.92 -0.24 2.69
C VAL A 8 11.49 0.26 2.87
N GLY A 9 10.65 -0.50 3.58
CA GLY A 9 9.27 -0.12 3.87
C GLY A 9 9.12 1.14 4.73
N GLU A 10 10.01 1.31 5.72
CA GLU A 10 10.02 2.51 6.57
C GLU A 10 10.55 3.73 5.81
N LEU A 11 11.66 3.58 5.06
CA LEU A 11 12.23 4.67 4.26
C LEU A 11 11.25 5.19 3.21
N ALA A 12 10.48 4.31 2.60
CA ALA A 12 9.53 4.70 1.57
C ALA A 12 8.14 5.09 2.09
N ARG A 13 7.94 5.12 3.42
CA ARG A 13 6.63 5.34 4.05
C ARG A 13 5.97 6.65 3.60
N GLU A 14 6.74 7.72 3.46
CA GLU A 14 6.25 9.04 3.05
C GLU A 14 5.80 9.08 1.58
N HIS A 15 6.33 8.20 0.73
CA HIS A 15 6.00 8.08 -0.69
C HIS A 15 4.86 7.09 -1.00
N ARG A 16 4.26 6.50 0.04
CA ARG A 16 3.20 5.48 -0.10
C ARG A 16 1.96 5.66 0.78
N ARG A 17 2.01 6.47 1.85
CA ARG A 17 0.89 6.57 2.82
C ARG A 17 -0.31 7.42 2.37
N GLY A 18 -0.20 8.12 1.25
CA GLY A 18 -1.10 9.19 0.81
C GLY A 18 -1.00 10.43 1.71
N GLN A 19 -1.22 11.62 1.15
CA GLN A 19 -1.32 12.86 1.91
C GLN A 19 -2.77 13.05 2.37
N TRP A 20 -2.97 13.51 3.61
CA TRP A 20 -4.30 13.86 4.08
C TRP A 20 -4.62 15.30 3.65
N ASN A 21 -5.67 15.48 2.87
CA ASN A 21 -6.17 16.79 2.45
C ASN A 21 -7.46 17.09 3.20
N ASN A 22 -7.46 18.20 3.93
CA ASN A 22 -8.59 18.72 4.70
C ASN A 22 -9.36 19.84 3.97
N ASP A 23 -9.09 20.05 2.67
CA ASP A 23 -9.71 21.08 1.84
C ASP A 23 -11.17 20.75 1.43
N ALA A 24 -11.70 19.62 1.90
CA ALA A 24 -13.10 19.25 1.69
C ALA A 24 -14.00 20.03 2.66
N HIS A 25 -14.13 21.34 2.42
CA HIS A 25 -15.14 22.15 3.10
C HIS A 25 -16.47 22.03 2.34
N THR A 26 -17.39 21.22 2.88
CA THR A 26 -18.81 21.28 2.49
C THR A 26 -19.49 22.39 3.29
N PRO A 27 -20.13 23.39 2.66
CA PRO A 27 -20.78 24.51 3.35
C PRO A 27 -21.83 24.08 4.39
N ASP A 28 -22.43 22.91 4.22
CA ASP A 28 -23.54 22.39 5.03
C ASP A 28 -23.12 21.37 6.11
N ASP A 29 -21.83 21.00 6.22
CA ASP A 29 -21.34 20.07 7.25
C ASP A 29 -20.16 20.69 8.03
N PRO A 30 -20.33 21.01 9.34
CA PRO A 30 -19.25 21.55 10.17
C PRO A 30 -18.18 20.51 10.55
N THR A 31 -18.37 19.25 10.18
CA THR A 31 -17.35 18.21 10.35
C THR A 31 -16.23 18.47 9.34
N PRO A 32 -14.95 18.62 9.77
CA PRO A 32 -13.85 18.70 8.83
C PRO A 32 -13.74 17.37 8.07
N GLY A 33 -14.35 17.34 6.89
CA GLY A 33 -14.17 16.29 5.91
C GLY A 33 -12.74 16.31 5.38
N GLY A 34 -12.24 15.16 4.96
CA GLY A 34 -10.98 15.08 4.27
C GLY A 34 -10.89 13.80 3.45
N TYR A 35 -10.04 13.83 2.44
CA TYR A 35 -9.72 12.66 1.64
C TYR A 35 -8.22 12.42 1.66
N ARG A 36 -7.85 11.17 1.40
CA ARG A 36 -6.46 10.79 1.27
C ARG A 36 -6.07 10.86 -0.20
N ASP A 37 -5.20 11.78 -0.53
CA ASP A 37 -4.65 11.95 -1.87
C ASP A 37 -3.48 11.00 -2.08
N TYR A 38 -3.55 10.26 -3.17
CA TYR A 38 -2.52 9.31 -3.60
C TYR A 38 -1.80 9.76 -4.88
N THR A 39 -2.01 11.00 -5.32
CA THR A 39 -1.31 11.58 -6.45
C THR A 39 0.20 11.52 -6.22
N GLY A 40 0.92 10.93 -7.18
CA GLY A 40 2.38 10.73 -7.08
C GLY A 40 2.82 9.58 -6.17
N MET A 41 1.90 8.81 -5.59
CA MET A 41 2.22 7.70 -4.70
C MET A 41 2.36 6.40 -5.48
N VAL A 42 3.45 5.66 -5.23
CA VAL A 42 3.77 4.44 -5.96
C VAL A 42 3.48 3.21 -5.10
N PRO A 43 2.72 2.21 -5.59
CA PRO A 43 2.55 0.95 -4.87
C PRO A 43 3.88 0.20 -4.82
N MET A 44 4.31 -0.18 -3.62
CA MET A 44 5.55 -0.92 -3.41
C MET A 44 5.27 -2.37 -3.04
N LEU A 45 5.92 -3.26 -3.77
CA LEU A 45 5.92 -4.69 -3.53
C LEU A 45 7.35 -5.16 -3.24
N ALA A 46 7.48 -6.18 -2.40
CA ALA A 46 8.76 -6.82 -2.11
C ALA A 46 8.62 -8.34 -2.13
N THR A 47 9.67 -9.01 -2.54
CA THR A 47 9.77 -10.48 -2.48
C THR A 47 11.22 -10.87 -2.19
N THR A 48 11.49 -12.17 -2.10
CA THR A 48 12.86 -12.68 -1.97
C THR A 48 13.12 -13.69 -3.07
N LEU A 49 14.37 -13.79 -3.55
CA LEU A 49 14.76 -14.82 -4.52
C LEU A 49 14.43 -16.23 -4.03
N ARG A 50 14.51 -16.48 -2.72
CA ARG A 50 14.14 -17.76 -2.11
C ARG A 50 12.66 -18.10 -2.33
N LEU A 51 11.76 -17.14 -2.16
CA LEU A 51 10.33 -17.36 -2.38
C LEU A 51 10.01 -17.56 -3.86
N LEU A 52 10.64 -16.77 -4.73
CA LEU A 52 10.52 -16.92 -6.18
C LEU A 52 11.00 -18.29 -6.65
N ALA A 53 12.13 -18.78 -6.13
CA ALA A 53 12.66 -20.09 -6.46
C ALA A 53 11.73 -21.23 -6.01
N ALA A 54 11.08 -21.09 -4.86
CA ALA A 54 10.22 -22.13 -4.28
C ALA A 54 8.83 -22.20 -4.92
N HIS A 55 8.24 -21.06 -5.31
CA HIS A 55 6.83 -20.99 -5.70
C HIS A 55 6.59 -20.34 -7.07
N GLY A 56 7.65 -19.86 -7.74
CA GLY A 56 7.55 -19.08 -8.96
C GLY A 56 6.93 -17.68 -8.76
N PRO A 57 6.95 -16.83 -9.79
CA PRO A 57 6.42 -15.46 -9.70
C PRO A 57 4.89 -15.39 -9.60
N HIS A 58 4.18 -16.47 -9.96
CA HIS A 58 2.72 -16.55 -9.91
C HIS A 58 2.17 -17.01 -8.55
N GLY A 59 3.03 -17.55 -7.68
CA GLY A 59 2.63 -17.92 -6.32
C GLY A 59 2.36 -16.71 -5.43
N PRO A 60 1.83 -16.93 -4.22
CA PRO A 60 1.61 -15.88 -3.22
C PRO A 60 2.94 -15.48 -2.57
N VAL A 61 3.82 -14.85 -3.35
CA VAL A 61 5.20 -14.53 -2.97
C VAL A 61 5.46 -13.02 -2.89
N TRP A 62 4.42 -12.19 -3.07
CA TRP A 62 4.56 -10.74 -3.09
C TRP A 62 4.05 -10.13 -1.78
N TRP A 63 4.93 -9.38 -1.12
CA TRP A 63 4.59 -8.59 0.05
C TRP A 63 4.26 -7.17 -0.38
N ARG A 64 3.00 -6.77 -0.23
CA ARG A 64 2.58 -5.39 -0.42
C ARG A 64 2.71 -4.64 0.89
N TYR A 65 3.52 -3.58 0.92
CA TYR A 65 3.62 -2.78 2.12
C TYR A 65 2.25 -2.17 2.47
N GLY A 66 1.84 -2.30 3.73
CA GLY A 66 0.52 -1.87 4.22
C GLY A 66 -0.53 -2.98 4.24
N HIS A 67 -0.22 -4.15 3.69
CA HIS A 67 -0.99 -5.37 3.89
C HIS A 67 -0.25 -6.31 4.86
N MET A 68 -0.99 -7.24 5.46
CA MET A 68 -0.46 -8.19 6.45
C MET A 68 -0.17 -9.58 5.87
N THR A 69 -0.50 -9.82 4.60
CA THR A 69 -0.43 -11.13 3.96
C THR A 69 0.38 -11.09 2.67
N TRP A 70 1.05 -12.21 2.37
CA TRP A 70 1.65 -12.47 1.06
C TRP A 70 0.56 -12.74 0.04
N GLN A 71 0.73 -12.19 -1.16
CA GLN A 71 -0.30 -12.14 -2.21
C GLN A 71 0.27 -12.61 -3.55
N ALA A 72 -0.60 -13.06 -4.44
CA ALA A 72 -0.23 -13.20 -5.85
C ALA A 72 0.03 -11.80 -6.45
N LEU A 73 0.81 -11.74 -7.53
CA LEU A 73 1.19 -10.46 -8.13
C LEU A 73 -0.04 -9.64 -8.54
N ALA A 74 -1.06 -10.29 -9.10
CA ALA A 74 -2.30 -9.64 -9.51
C ALA A 74 -2.99 -8.96 -8.33
N ASP A 75 -3.25 -9.69 -7.24
CA ASP A 75 -3.90 -9.17 -6.03
C ASP A 75 -3.09 -8.03 -5.40
N ALA A 76 -1.76 -8.17 -5.36
CA ALA A 76 -0.87 -7.17 -4.81
C ALA A 76 -0.87 -5.86 -5.62
N LEU A 77 -1.15 -5.93 -6.92
CA LEU A 77 -1.23 -4.76 -7.81
C LEU A 77 -2.63 -4.14 -7.90
N VAL A 78 -3.69 -4.86 -7.51
CA VAL A 78 -5.03 -4.28 -7.48
C VAL A 78 -4.99 -3.03 -6.62
N ALA A 79 -5.44 -1.90 -7.16
CA ALA A 79 -5.56 -0.66 -6.41
C ALA A 79 -6.59 -0.87 -5.28
N GLY A 80 -6.14 -1.29 -4.10
CA GLY A 80 -6.89 -1.29 -2.85
C GLY A 80 -7.21 0.13 -2.37
N TRP A 81 -7.72 0.99 -3.26
CA TRP A 81 -8.22 2.33 -2.96
C TRP A 81 -9.72 2.31 -2.58
N ALA A 82 -10.34 1.11 -2.54
CA ALA A 82 -11.76 0.92 -2.28
C ALA A 82 -12.09 0.19 -0.97
N SER A 83 -11.16 0.09 -0.01
CA SER A 83 -11.43 -0.60 1.27
C SER A 83 -11.08 0.30 2.45
N GLY A 84 -11.81 1.40 2.53
CA GLY A 84 -11.83 2.34 3.65
C GLY A 84 -13.22 2.91 3.90
N ALA A 85 -14.26 2.14 3.58
CA ALA A 85 -15.63 2.39 4.04
C ALA A 85 -15.99 1.22 4.96
N GLY A 86 -15.88 1.47 6.26
CA GLY A 86 -16.21 0.58 7.35
C GLY A 86 -16.13 1.37 8.64
#